data_AF-A0A2M9P9M9-F1
#
_entry.id   AF-A0A2M9P9M9-F1
#
_cell.length_a   1.000
_cell.length_b   1.000
_cell.length_c   1.000
_cell.angle_alpha   90.00
_cell.angle_beta   90.00
_cell.angle_gamma   90.00
#
_symmetry.space_group_name_H-M   'P 1'
#
loop_
_entity.id
_entity.type
_entity.pdbx_description
1 polymer ?
#
loop_
_entity_poly.entity_id
_entity_poly.type
_entity_poly.pdbx_seq_one_letter_code
_entity_poly.pdbx_strand_id
1 'polypeptide(L)'
;MEDRMSDGSHASTQGRDFRSYGAPLDLVDRTDIDYPERLKLLQEWQAELARTGAPEEKQEEIRGAIQALEMGAAVQRDDAEEIPEGAAHREGPNG
;
A
#
# COMPACT_ATOMS: atom_id res chain seq x y z
N MET A 1 -42.94 -29.10 -13.73
CA MET A 1 -43.06 -27.63 -13.84
C MET A 1 -43.09 -27.16 -12.39
N GLU A 2 -42.07 -26.54 -11.82
CA GLU A 2 -41.04 -25.61 -12.30
C GLU A 2 -39.65 -26.11 -11.81
N ASP A 3 -38.49 -26.10 -12.49
CA ASP A 3 -37.85 -25.25 -13.50
C ASP A 3 -37.73 -23.76 -13.15
N ARG A 4 -36.81 -23.47 -12.21
CA ARG A 4 -36.00 -22.25 -12.12
C ARG A 4 -34.62 -22.68 -11.58
N MET A 5 -33.60 -22.90 -12.41
CA MET A 5 -32.78 -21.85 -13.06
C MET A 5 -32.38 -20.79 -12.03
N SER A 6 -31.15 -20.88 -11.53
CA SER A 6 -30.04 -20.00 -11.97
C SER A 6 -30.15 -18.59 -11.41
N ASP A 7 -29.37 -18.32 -10.36
CA ASP A 7 -28.43 -17.20 -10.36
C ASP A 7 -27.39 -17.53 -9.27
N GLY A 8 -26.20 -18.03 -9.60
CA GLY A 8 -25.34 -17.33 -10.53
C GLY A 8 -24.80 -16.04 -9.90
N SER A 9 -24.79 -15.90 -8.57
CA SER A 9 -23.95 -14.94 -7.86
C SER A 9 -22.47 -15.30 -8.04
N HIS A 10 -21.99 -15.23 -9.28
CA HIS A 10 -20.66 -14.81 -9.60
C HIS A 10 -20.51 -13.45 -8.94
N ALA A 11 -20.08 -13.46 -7.68
CA ALA A 11 -19.31 -12.36 -7.14
C ALA A 11 -18.13 -12.24 -8.11
N SER A 12 -18.35 -11.43 -9.14
CA SER A 12 -17.34 -10.85 -9.99
C SER A 12 -16.58 -9.92 -9.06
N THR A 13 -15.83 -10.51 -8.14
CA THR A 13 -14.67 -9.88 -7.55
C THR A 13 -13.80 -9.70 -8.76
N GLN A 14 -14.00 -8.56 -9.41
CA GLN A 14 -13.20 -8.06 -10.50
C GLN A 14 -11.79 -8.09 -9.91
N GLY A 15 -11.08 -9.19 -10.18
CA GLY A 15 -9.76 -9.44 -9.64
C GLY A 15 -8.95 -8.29 -10.17
N ARG A 16 -8.70 -7.29 -9.33
CA ARG A 16 -7.89 -6.13 -9.68
C ARG A 16 -6.59 -6.76 -10.16
N ASP A 17 -6.29 -6.66 -11.45
CA ASP A 17 -5.21 -7.44 -12.08
C ASP A 17 -3.86 -6.96 -11.54
N PHE A 18 -3.46 -7.48 -10.37
CA PHE A 18 -2.22 -7.13 -9.70
C PHE A 18 -0.98 -7.47 -10.55
N ARG A 19 -1.17 -8.33 -11.57
CA ARG A 19 -0.20 -8.63 -12.62
C ARG A 19 0.29 -7.39 -13.37
N SER A 20 -0.49 -6.32 -13.38
CA SER A 20 -0.13 -5.04 -14.00
C SER A 20 1.03 -4.35 -13.29
N TYR A 21 1.26 -4.65 -12.01
CA TYR A 21 2.27 -3.98 -11.19
C TYR A 21 3.66 -4.61 -11.30
N GLY A 22 3.86 -5.72 -12.01
CA GLY A 22 5.18 -6.34 -12.15
C GLY A 22 5.66 -7.05 -10.87
N ALA A 23 5.85 -6.30 -9.79
CA ALA A 23 6.18 -6.81 -8.46
C ALA A 23 5.46 -6.03 -7.34
N PRO A 24 5.30 -6.63 -6.14
CA PRO A 24 4.80 -5.91 -4.96
C PRO A 24 5.57 -4.64 -4.59
N LEU A 25 6.88 -4.62 -4.85
CA LEU A 25 7.72 -3.45 -4.57
C LEU A 25 7.42 -2.26 -5.49
N ASP A 26 6.96 -2.50 -6.72
CA ASP A 26 6.55 -1.40 -7.61
C ASP A 26 5.41 -0.58 -6.98
N LEU A 27 4.48 -1.22 -6.26
CA LEU A 27 3.42 -0.52 -5.53
C LEU A 27 3.95 0.32 -4.36
N VAL A 28 5.06 -0.08 -3.73
CA VAL A 28 5.71 0.68 -2.65
C VAL A 28 6.29 1.98 -3.20
N ASP A 29 6.98 1.89 -4.33
CA ASP A 29 7.68 3.02 -4.97
C ASP A 29 6.74 4.02 -5.67
N ARG A 30 5.47 3.68 -5.90
CA ARG A 30 4.51 4.62 -6.50
C ARG A 30 4.22 5.80 -5.59
N THR A 31 4.67 6.99 -5.98
CA THR A 31 4.38 8.23 -5.25
C THR A 31 3.13 8.95 -5.73
N ASP A 32 2.55 8.50 -6.86
CA ASP A 32 1.31 9.04 -7.41
C ASP A 32 0.04 8.50 -6.73
N ILE A 33 0.20 7.50 -5.85
CA ILE A 33 -0.88 6.91 -5.04
C ILE A 33 -0.59 7.19 -3.57
N ASP A 34 -1.61 7.65 -2.84
CA ASP A 34 -1.47 7.92 -1.41
C ASP A 34 -1.15 6.64 -0.62
N TYR A 35 -0.43 6.80 0.50
CA TYR A 35 -0.06 5.71 1.41
C TYR A 35 -1.22 4.74 1.76
N PRO A 36 -2.41 5.19 2.22
CA PRO A 36 -3.47 4.28 2.61
C PRO A 36 -3.99 3.43 1.44
N GLU A 37 -4.01 3.97 0.23
CA GLU A 37 -4.46 3.21 -0.95
C GLU A 37 -3.39 2.21 -1.40
N ARG A 38 -2.10 2.55 -1.32
CA ARG A 38 -1.00 1.58 -1.55
C ARG A 38 -1.05 0.41 -0.57
N LEU A 39 -1.23 0.69 0.72
CA LEU A 39 -1.32 -0.35 1.74
C LEU A 39 -2.52 -1.27 1.49
N LYS A 40 -3.67 -0.69 1.18
CA LYS A 40 -4.88 -1.44 0.84
C LYS A 40 -4.67 -2.35 -0.38
N LEU A 41 -4.04 -1.85 -1.44
CA LEU A 41 -3.73 -2.63 -2.65
C LEU A 41 -2.83 -3.84 -2.32
N LEU A 42 -1.82 -3.65 -1.49
CA LEU A 42 -0.92 -4.73 -1.08
C LEU A 42 -1.65 -5.79 -0.21
N GLN A 43 -2.54 -5.36 0.69
CA GLN A 43 -3.34 -6.27 1.52
C GLN A 43 -4.37 -7.06 0.69
N GLU A 44 -5.01 -6.42 -0.28
CA GLU A 44 -5.92 -7.09 -1.23
C GLU A 44 -5.16 -8.14 -2.05
N TRP A 45 -3.95 -7.83 -2.51
CA TRP A 45 -3.09 -8.78 -3.23
C TRP A 45 -2.68 -9.96 -2.34
N GLN A 46 -2.29 -9.71 -1.08
CA GLN A 46 -1.97 -10.78 -0.14
C GLN A 46 -3.15 -11.73 0.08
N ALA A 47 -4.36 -11.19 0.25
CA ALA A 47 -5.57 -11.99 0.40
C ALA A 47 -5.85 -12.85 -0.85
N GLU A 48 -5.59 -12.32 -2.04
CA GLU A 48 -5.74 -13.05 -3.29
C GLU A 48 -4.72 -14.19 -3.44
N LEU A 49 -3.45 -13.96 -3.06
CA LEU A 49 -2.43 -15.01 -3.04
C LEU A 49 -2.78 -16.15 -2.07
N ALA A 50 -3.33 -15.82 -0.90
CA ALA A 50 -3.79 -16.81 0.06
C ALA A 50 -4.99 -17.62 -0.46
N ARG A 51 -5.93 -16.97 -1.15
CA ARG A 51 -7.11 -17.64 -1.76
C ARG A 51 -6.73 -18.56 -2.92
N THR A 52 -5.79 -18.13 -3.74
CA THR A 52 -5.34 -18.88 -4.92
C THR A 52 -4.34 -19.98 -4.59
N GLY A 53 -3.86 -20.05 -3.35
CA GLY A 53 -2.84 -21.01 -2.92
C GLY A 53 -1.49 -20.74 -3.60
N ALA A 54 -1.17 -19.47 -3.84
CA ALA A 54 0.08 -19.07 -4.47
C ALA A 54 1.30 -19.55 -3.64
N PRO A 55 2.47 -19.76 -4.29
CA PRO A 55 3.68 -20.19 -3.61
C PRO A 55 4.05 -19.30 -2.42
N GLU A 56 4.64 -19.90 -1.39
CA GLU A 56 5.07 -19.19 -0.19
C GLU A 56 5.99 -17.99 -0.50
N GLU A 57 6.91 -18.17 -1.44
CA GLU A 57 7.80 -17.10 -1.95
C GLU A 57 7.01 -15.84 -2.37
N LYS A 58 5.88 -16.00 -3.06
CA LYS A 58 5.02 -14.88 -3.47
C LYS A 58 4.28 -14.26 -2.30
N GLN A 59 3.90 -15.07 -1.31
CA GLN A 59 3.30 -14.57 -0.08
C GLN A 59 4.32 -13.86 0.82
N GLU A 60 5.60 -14.20 0.72
CA GLU A 60 6.69 -13.51 1.41
C GLU A 60 7.04 -12.20 0.71
N GLU A 61 7.10 -12.18 -0.62
CA GLU A 61 7.31 -10.95 -1.40
C GLU A 61 6.29 -9.85 -1.05
N ILE A 62 5.00 -10.19 -1.00
CA ILE A 62 3.94 -9.22 -0.66
C ILE A 62 4.04 -8.76 0.81
N ARG A 63 4.40 -9.68 1.72
CA ARG A 63 4.61 -9.34 3.15
C ARG A 63 5.82 -8.42 3.34
N GLY A 64 6.88 -8.62 2.56
CA GLY A 64 8.06 -7.75 2.54
C GLY A 64 7.72 -6.35 2.02
N ALA A 65 6.92 -6.26 0.95
CA ALA A 65 6.49 -4.97 0.41
C ALA A 65 5.61 -4.17 1.38
N ILE A 66 4.69 -4.84 2.09
CA ILE A 66 3.87 -4.19 3.14
C ILE A 66 4.78 -3.61 4.23
N GLN A 67 5.72 -4.41 4.75
CA GLN A 67 6.66 -3.94 5.78
C GLN A 67 7.53 -2.79 5.29
N ALA A 68 8.03 -2.85 4.06
CA ALA A 68 8.83 -1.77 3.47
C ALA A 68 8.03 -0.46 3.37
N LEU A 69 6.76 -0.52 2.95
CA LEU A 69 5.88 0.64 2.88
C LEU A 69 5.63 1.24 4.27
N GLU A 70 5.38 0.40 5.28
CA GLU A 70 5.13 0.84 6.66
C GLU A 70 6.38 1.44 7.31
N MET A 71 7.55 0.84 7.13
CA MET A 71 8.82 1.39 7.62
C MET A 71 9.17 2.71 6.94
N GLY A 72 9.02 2.81 5.61
CA GLY A 72 9.25 4.05 4.88
C GLY A 72 8.30 5.17 5.26
N ALA A 73 7.05 4.84 5.63
CA ALA A 73 6.10 5.81 6.17
C ALA A 73 6.46 6.25 7.60
N ALA A 74 6.98 5.35 8.44
CA ALA A 74 7.43 5.69 9.79
C ALA A 74 8.63 6.65 9.78
N VAL A 75 9.65 6.37 8.96
CA VAL A 75 10.85 7.22 8.83
C VAL A 75 10.50 8.65 8.40
N GLN A 76 9.61 8.80 7.41
CA GLN A 76 9.17 10.14 6.97
C GLN A 76 8.41 10.94 8.05
N ARG A 77 7.78 10.26 9.02
CA ARG A 77 7.12 10.94 10.13
C ARG A 77 8.13 11.45 11.15
N ASP A 78 9.15 10.64 11.45
CA ASP A 78 10.23 11.05 12.36
C ASP A 78 11.02 12.24 11.78
N ASP A 79 11.34 12.25 10.48
CA ASP A 79 12.03 13.37 9.82
C ASP A 79 11.15 14.63 9.71
N ALA A 80 9.81 14.49 9.60
CA ALA A 80 8.90 15.63 9.53
C ALA A 80 8.65 16.30 10.89
N GLU A 81 8.93 15.60 12.00
CA GLU A 81 8.82 16.14 13.36
C GLU A 81 10.06 16.96 13.77
N GLU A 82 11.15 16.91 12.99
CA GLU A 82 12.33 17.76 13.17
C GLU A 82 12.15 19.11 12.45
N ILE A 83 11.26 19.97 12.98
CA ILE A 83 11.31 21.39 12.64
C ILE A 83 12.50 22.00 13.41
N PRO A 84 13.55 22.51 12.75
CA PRO A 84 14.57 23.26 13.45
C PRO A 84 13.91 24.49 14.08
N GLU A 85 13.91 24.56 15.41
CA GLU A 85 13.65 25.79 16.16
C GLU A 85 14.77 26.81 15.87
N GLY A 86 14.79 27.31 14.63
CA GLY A 86 15.70 28.36 14.14
C GLY A 86 14.93 29.56 13.58
N ALA A 87 13.61 29.53 13.58
CA ALA A 87 12.76 30.63 13.12
C ALA A 87 12.43 31.64 14.24
N ALA A 88 13.42 32.02 15.05
CA ALA A 88 13.37 33.27 15.82
C ALA A 88 14.16 34.35 15.06
N HIS A 89 13.41 34.98 14.18
CA HIS A 89 13.65 36.20 13.44
C HIS A 89 14.44 37.29 14.24
N ARG A 90 15.63 37.65 13.74
CA ARG A 90 16.24 39.00 13.66
C ARG A 90 15.77 40.07 14.66
N GLU A 91 16.66 40.48 15.57
CA GLU A 91 16.78 41.87 16.05
C GLU A 91 18.27 42.26 16.25
N GLY A 92 18.88 42.87 15.24
CA GLY A 92 19.67 44.09 15.50
C GLY A 92 18.72 45.28 15.34
N PRO A 93 18.97 46.48 15.90
CA PRO A 93 20.28 47.07 16.23
C PRO A 93 20.35 47.76 17.62
N ASN A 94 21.54 48.12 18.09
CA ASN A 94 21.95 49.52 18.32
C ASN A 94 23.35 49.59 18.94
N GLY A 95 24.14 50.55 18.46
CA GLY A 95 25.33 51.05 19.15
C GLY A 95 24.98 52.06 20.24
#